data_AF-A0A087S2L6-F1
#
_entry.id   AF-A0A087S2L6-F1
#
_cell.length_a   1.000
_cell.length_b   1.000
_cell.length_c   1.000
_cell.angle_alpha   90.00
_cell.angle_beta   90.00
_cell.angle_gamma   90.00
#
_symmetry.space_group_name_H-M   'P 1'
#
loop_
_entity.id
_entity.type
_entity.pdbx_description
1 polymer ?
#
loop_
_entity_poly.entity_id
_entity_poly.type
_entity_poly.pdbx_seq_one_letter_code
_entity_poly.pdbx_strand_id
1 'polypeptide(L)' 'MNKRFVIVGIVLGIVVIAAVLIGSPMFGGFDAMR' A
#
# COMPACT_ATOMS: atom_id res chain seq x y z
N MET A 1 17.95 -16.48 1.02
CA MET A 1 17.71 -15.05 0.75
C MET A 1 17.92 -14.26 2.02
N ASN A 2 18.44 -13.04 1.92
CA ASN A 2 18.73 -12.24 3.10
C ASN A 2 17.42 -11.91 3.82
N LYS A 3 17.20 -12.46 5.03
CA LYS A 3 15.90 -12.36 5.72
C LYS A 3 15.42 -10.91 5.91
N ARG A 4 16.37 -9.97 6.06
CA ARG A 4 16.10 -8.54 6.13
C ARG A 4 15.46 -8.01 4.84
N PHE A 5 15.93 -8.47 3.69
CA PHE A 5 15.40 -8.08 2.39
C PHE A 5 13.98 -8.61 2.17
N VAL A 6 13.70 -9.84 2.61
CA VAL A 6 12.36 -10.43 2.56
C VAL A 6 11.38 -9.63 3.41
N ILE A 7 11.77 -9.26 4.64
CA ILE A 7 10.93 -8.43 5.53
C ILE A 7 10.64 -7.06 4.91
N VAL A 8 11.67 -6.40 4.36
CA VAL A 8 11.51 -5.09 3.70
C VAL A 8 10.55 -5.20 2.51
N GLY A 9 10.67 -6.24 1.68
CA GLY A 9 9.77 -6.47 0.55
C GLY A 9 8.31 -6.63 0.98
N ILE A 10 8.06 -7.38 2.07
CA ILE A 10 6.72 -7.57 2.62
C ILE A 10 6.15 -6.24 3.13
N VAL A 11 6.92 -5.50 3.92
CA VAL A 11 6.49 -4.21 4.49
C VAL A 11 6.16 -3.21 3.38
N LEU A 12 7.04 -3.07 2.39
CA LEU A 12 6.80 -2.18 1.25
C LEU A 12 5.58 -2.60 0.44
N GLY A 13 5.39 -3.91 0.22
CA GLY A 13 4.21 -4.42 -0.47
C GLY A 13 2.90 -4.04 0.23
N ILE A 14 2.85 -4.18 1.56
CA ILE A 14 1.67 -3.79 2.35
C ILE A 14 1.40 -2.29 2.25
N VAL A 15 2.44 -1.46 2.36
CA VAL A 15 2.30 0.01 2.28
C VAL A 15 1.75 0.43 0.92
N VAL A 16 2.27 -0.15 -0.17
CA VAL A 16 1.81 0.16 -1.53
C VAL A 16 0.36 -0.26 -1.73
N ILE A 17 -0.03 -1.47 -1.29
CA ILE A 17 -1.40 -1.95 -1.39
C ILE A 17 -2.35 -1.03 -0.62
N ALA A 18 -2.01 -0.68 0.63
CA ALA A 18 -2.84 0.22 1.44
C ALA A 18 -2.99 1.61 0.78
N ALA A 19 -1.91 2.17 0.25
CA ALA A 19 -1.94 3.45 -0.45
C ALA A 19 -2.82 3.42 -1.71
N VAL A 20 -2.77 2.33 -2.49
CA VAL A 20 -3.64 2.16 -3.67
C VAL A 20 -5.10 2.04 -3.26
N LEU A 21 -5.42 1.26 -2.22
CA LEU A 21 -6.80 1.12 -1.76
C LEU A 21 -7.37 2.46 -1.28
N ILE A 22 -6.64 3.18 -0.44
CA ILE A 22 -7.06 4.47 0.14
C ILE A 22 -7.09 5.57 -0.92
N GLY A 23 -6.18 5.55 -1.88
CA GLY A 23 -6.06 6.61 -2.90
C GLY A 23 -6.85 6.33 -4.18
N SER A 24 -7.40 5.13 -4.39
CA SER A 24 -8.04 4.82 -5.67
C SER A 24 -9.49 5.31 -5.76
N PRO A 25 -9.98 5.63 -6.97
CA PRO A 25 -11.38 6.01 -7.18
C PRO A 25 -12.34 4.86 -6.88
N MET A 26 -11.89 3.62 -7.07
CA MET A 26 -12.69 2.40 -6.89
C MET A 26 -13.20 2.23 -5.46
N PHE A 27 -12.47 2.74 -4.48
CA PHE A 27 -12.84 2.68 -3.06
C PHE A 27 -13.31 4.04 -2.50
N GLY A 28 -13.65 5.01 -3.35
CA GLY A 28 -14.09 6.34 -2.91
C GLY A 28 -12.99 7.14 -2.19
N GLY A 29 -11.73 6.75 -2.37
CA GLY A 29 -10.58 7.35 -1.72
C GLY A 29 -10.36 8.82 -2.07
N PHE A 30 -10.54 9.14 -3.35
CA PHE A 30 -10.46 10.51 -3.85
C PHE A 30 -11.59 11.40 -3.31
N ASP A 31 -12.78 10.85 -3.08
CA ASP A 31 -13.92 11.60 -2.54
C ASP A 31 -13.76 11.87 -1.04
N ALA A 32 -13.15 10.94 -0.30
CA ALA A 32 -12.86 11.09 1.13
C ALA A 32 -11.73 12.10 1.43
N MET A 33 -10.91 12.45 0.44
CA MET A 33 -9.82 13.44 0.56
C MET A 33 -10.21 14.85 0.13
N ARG A 34 -11.45 15.05 -0.33
CA ARG A 34 -11.99 16.36 -0.69
C ARG A 34 -12.74 16.97 0.50
#